data_AF-A0AA36B768-F1
#
_entry.id   AF-A0AA36B768-F1
#
_cell.length_a   1.000
_cell.length_b   1.000
_cell.length_c   1.000
_cell.angle_alpha   90.00
_cell.angle_beta   90.00
_cell.angle_gamma   90.00
#
_symmetry.space_group_name_H-M   'P 1'
#
loop_
_entity.id
_entity.type
_entity.pdbx_description
1 polymer ?
#
loop_
_entity_poly.entity_id
_entity_poly.type
_entity_poly.pdbx_seq_one_letter_code
_entity_poly.pdbx_strand_id
1 'polypeptide(L)'
;MTLTLELDHNARATLISSGKAPGGDAIPEIYKHGGQKLFKKLHDLFISIWKVGRVPQDFQDASIQHLYKNKGNRSDIIIVGYHFCLLLTCNGLYRYKTAVFPLHHSTPLETLLRESRWCGICRTPCICIRNIPLKLVHHCFITTLELISMVCRFRTLKAVLFTVMSVGTLAFLLIIQNHHSMINISSRLDPIPITTKAPQPPPQKYLIYYCDKLTRCLGWGDRQRGIMSAYVMAMATNRTFGIIMTKPCLLTKFFVPNQVNWNVNMSDIQHRSAQYFDLNSNDMFTKTLNTVNLEALFHADVIYLVTNRWYINPLLKNSRYRRKLKDLDRMSWRKSFAKVMDQMFRHSNYMNDKIESTLKRFIPNNTTKLVCSQIRLGTNPTIPLDFRVRNKYSSVSVVWKFLQRYSNSTYKIFVSTDSQTVRMSAKKLFAKQIVDVEGAIVHVDSYEPGRDEFACGGFEKALLDQHILSLCDILVISRGGFGFNAIYVRKKNSSVYIFHDGKVKPLDCNKSQLCY
;
A
#
# COMPACT_ATOMS: atom_id res chain seq x y z
N MET A 1 -3.38 -29.68 -32.93
CA MET A 1 -4.56 -30.42 -32.44
C MET A 1 -5.71 -29.43 -32.37
N THR A 2 -6.47 -29.34 -33.46
CA THR A 2 -7.50 -28.30 -33.65
C THR A 2 -8.65 -28.53 -32.68
N LEU A 3 -9.03 -27.52 -31.90
CA LEU A 3 -9.93 -27.68 -30.76
C LEU A 3 -11.34 -27.14 -31.05
N THR A 4 -12.05 -27.79 -31.99
CA THR A 4 -13.46 -27.50 -32.25
C THR A 4 -14.32 -27.83 -31.02
N LEU A 5 -14.84 -26.77 -30.39
CA LEU A 5 -15.97 -26.86 -29.45
C LEU A 5 -17.26 -26.48 -30.18
N GLU A 6 -17.71 -27.39 -31.04
CA GLU A 6 -19.11 -27.37 -31.47
C GLU A 6 -20.00 -27.65 -30.26
N LEU A 7 -20.75 -26.62 -29.86
CA LEU A 7 -21.94 -26.77 -29.03
C LEU A 7 -23.10 -26.99 -29.97
N ASP A 8 -23.62 -28.22 -30.02
CA ASP A 8 -24.80 -28.59 -30.80
C ASP A 8 -25.91 -27.54 -30.61
N HIS A 9 -26.46 -27.09 -31.75
CA HIS A 9 -27.48 -26.04 -31.78
C HIS A 9 -28.76 -26.45 -31.02
N ASN A 10 -29.03 -27.76 -30.85
CA ASN A 10 -30.13 -28.27 -30.05
C ASN A 10 -29.88 -28.18 -28.53
N ALA A 11 -28.65 -28.47 -28.08
CA ALA A 11 -28.27 -28.31 -26.66
C ALA A 11 -28.37 -26.85 -26.18
N ARG A 12 -28.25 -25.90 -27.12
CA ARG A 12 -28.27 -24.46 -26.89
C ARG A 12 -29.57 -23.92 -26.26
N ALA A 13 -30.70 -24.62 -26.46
CA ALA A 13 -32.00 -24.22 -25.91
C ALA A 13 -32.25 -24.75 -24.48
N THR A 14 -31.78 -25.96 -24.16
CA THR A 14 -31.97 -26.60 -22.85
C THR A 14 -30.99 -26.12 -21.77
N LEU A 15 -29.83 -25.59 -22.17
CA LEU A 15 -28.79 -25.11 -21.25
C LEU A 15 -29.09 -23.76 -20.56
N ILE A 16 -30.06 -22.97 -21.06
CA ILE A 16 -30.32 -21.59 -20.62
C ILE A 16 -31.84 -21.33 -20.54
N SER A 17 -32.54 -22.06 -19.67
CA SER A 17 -34.01 -22.07 -19.62
C SER A 17 -34.66 -20.72 -19.26
N SER A 18 -33.90 -19.78 -18.67
CA SER A 18 -34.41 -18.45 -18.34
C SER A 18 -34.21 -17.40 -19.44
N GLY A 19 -33.30 -17.65 -20.39
CA GLY A 19 -32.86 -16.70 -21.42
C GLY A 19 -32.22 -15.40 -20.91
N LYS A 20 -32.00 -15.26 -19.60
CA LYS A 20 -31.62 -14.02 -18.91
C LYS A 20 -30.22 -14.14 -18.29
N ALA A 21 -29.47 -13.04 -18.34
CA ALA A 21 -28.16 -12.98 -17.68
C ALA A 21 -28.30 -13.10 -16.15
N PRO A 22 -27.33 -13.72 -15.44
CA PRO A 22 -27.35 -13.81 -13.99
C PRO A 22 -27.32 -12.43 -13.32
N GLY A 23 -27.92 -12.33 -12.13
CA GLY A 23 -27.68 -11.21 -11.22
C GLY A 23 -26.23 -11.19 -10.72
N GLY A 24 -25.78 -10.06 -10.16
CA GLY A 24 -24.37 -9.86 -9.76
C GLY A 24 -23.81 -10.90 -8.78
N ASP A 25 -24.68 -11.53 -7.98
CA ASP A 25 -24.34 -12.53 -6.97
C ASP A 25 -24.60 -13.99 -7.44
N ALA A 26 -24.93 -14.21 -8.73
CA ALA A 26 -25.39 -15.50 -9.24
C ALA A 26 -24.39 -16.19 -10.20
N ILE A 27 -24.18 -17.49 -10.01
CA ILE A 27 -23.34 -18.33 -10.88
C ILE A 27 -23.99 -18.45 -12.28
N PRO A 28 -23.25 -18.24 -13.39
CA PRO A 28 -23.80 -18.39 -14.72
C PRO A 28 -24.38 -19.77 -15.03
N GLU A 29 -25.58 -19.82 -15.61
CA GLU A 29 -26.32 -21.05 -15.89
C GLU A 29 -25.50 -22.08 -16.68
N ILE A 30 -24.61 -21.63 -17.57
CA ILE A 30 -23.71 -22.50 -18.35
C ILE A 30 -22.77 -23.35 -17.48
N TYR A 31 -22.35 -22.89 -16.30
CA TYR A 31 -21.56 -23.69 -15.35
C TYR A 31 -22.43 -24.66 -14.55
N LYS A 32 -23.70 -24.30 -14.31
CA LYS A 32 -24.67 -25.13 -13.58
C LYS A 32 -25.21 -26.28 -14.44
N HIS A 33 -25.43 -26.04 -15.73
CA HIS A 33 -26.07 -26.99 -16.64
C HIS A 33 -25.12 -27.61 -17.69
N GLY A 34 -23.94 -27.03 -17.94
CA GLY A 34 -22.97 -27.52 -18.95
C GLY A 34 -22.32 -28.88 -18.64
N GLY A 35 -22.44 -29.37 -17.40
CA GLY A 35 -21.98 -30.68 -16.98
C GLY A 35 -20.45 -30.88 -16.97
N GLN A 36 -20.02 -32.03 -16.45
CA GLN A 36 -18.60 -32.34 -16.26
C GLN A 36 -17.81 -32.38 -17.60
N LYS A 37 -18.47 -32.74 -18.72
CA LYS A 37 -17.83 -32.83 -20.05
C LYS A 37 -17.39 -31.46 -20.59
N LEU A 38 -18.21 -30.42 -20.41
CA LEU A 38 -17.83 -29.05 -20.77
C LEU A 38 -16.78 -28.51 -19.79
N PHE A 39 -17.01 -28.71 -18.48
CA PHE A 39 -16.07 -28.27 -17.44
C PHE A 39 -14.66 -28.83 -17.64
N LYS A 40 -14.53 -30.13 -17.96
CA LYS A 40 -13.25 -30.77 -18.24
C LYS A 40 -12.57 -30.19 -19.50
N LYS A 41 -13.29 -30.00 -20.60
CA LYS A 41 -12.72 -29.35 -21.81
C LYS A 41 -12.17 -27.95 -21.52
N LEU A 42 -12.89 -27.15 -20.73
CA LEU A 42 -12.46 -25.80 -20.32
C LEU A 42 -11.23 -25.87 -19.40
N HIS A 43 -11.27 -26.74 -18.38
CA HIS A 43 -10.16 -26.95 -17.45
C HIS A 43 -8.86 -27.36 -18.17
N ASP A 44 -8.92 -28.37 -19.04
CA ASP A 44 -7.75 -28.92 -19.70
C ASP A 44 -7.14 -27.92 -20.70
N LEU A 45 -7.96 -27.04 -21.29
CA LEU A 45 -7.54 -25.88 -22.10
C LEU A 45 -6.85 -24.80 -21.26
N PHE A 46 -7.36 -24.44 -20.07
CA PHE A 46 -6.66 -23.50 -19.19
C PHE A 46 -5.33 -24.07 -18.67
N ILE A 47 -5.26 -25.38 -18.42
CA ILE A 47 -4.01 -26.06 -18.04
C ILE A 47 -2.98 -26.08 -19.19
N SER A 48 -3.41 -26.19 -20.45
CA SER A 48 -2.47 -26.11 -21.59
C SER A 48 -1.93 -24.70 -21.80
N ILE A 49 -2.80 -23.68 -21.76
CA ILE A 49 -2.41 -22.25 -21.78
C ILE A 49 -1.42 -21.94 -20.66
N TRP A 50 -1.70 -22.43 -19.44
CA TRP A 50 -0.84 -22.26 -18.27
C TRP A 50 0.55 -22.89 -18.46
N LYS A 51 0.64 -24.13 -18.97
CA LYS A 51 1.91 -24.83 -19.22
C LYS A 51 2.75 -24.18 -20.32
N VAL A 52 2.12 -23.61 -21.35
CA VAL A 52 2.80 -23.04 -22.52
C VAL A 52 3.14 -21.55 -22.31
N GLY A 53 2.46 -20.85 -21.40
CA GLY A 53 2.67 -19.42 -21.15
C GLY A 53 2.25 -18.51 -22.31
N ARG A 54 1.51 -19.04 -23.28
CA ARG A 54 0.98 -18.34 -24.46
C ARG A 54 -0.46 -18.81 -24.72
N VAL A 55 -1.26 -17.91 -25.27
CA VAL A 55 -2.64 -18.20 -25.68
C VAL A 55 -2.62 -18.76 -27.12
N PRO A 56 -3.24 -19.93 -27.41
CA PRO A 56 -3.37 -20.46 -28.77
C PRO A 56 -3.99 -19.45 -29.74
N GLN A 57 -3.65 -19.55 -31.03
CA GLN A 57 -4.19 -18.63 -32.04
C GLN A 57 -5.68 -18.89 -32.27
N ASP A 58 -6.09 -20.16 -32.35
CA ASP A 58 -7.48 -20.64 -32.40
C ASP A 58 -8.41 -20.03 -31.32
N PHE A 59 -7.83 -19.61 -30.19
CA PHE A 59 -8.52 -19.03 -29.03
C PHE A 59 -8.63 -17.50 -29.11
N GLN A 60 -7.71 -16.84 -29.82
CA GLN A 60 -7.76 -15.41 -30.16
C GLN A 60 -8.71 -15.16 -31.34
N ASP A 61 -8.75 -16.09 -32.30
CA ASP A 61 -9.55 -16.02 -33.52
C ASP A 61 -11.00 -16.54 -33.32
N ALA A 62 -11.36 -16.96 -32.10
CA ALA A 62 -12.63 -17.58 -31.78
C ALA A 62 -13.83 -16.62 -31.87
N SER A 63 -14.89 -17.01 -32.60
CA SER A 63 -16.09 -16.19 -32.73
C SER A 63 -16.78 -15.95 -31.38
N ILE A 64 -16.93 -14.69 -30.98
CA ILE A 64 -17.70 -14.31 -29.78
C ILE A 64 -19.19 -14.43 -30.10
N GLN A 65 -19.94 -15.19 -29.30
CA GLN A 65 -21.39 -15.35 -29.46
C GLN A 65 -22.14 -14.94 -28.20
N HIS A 66 -23.21 -14.16 -28.35
CA HIS A 66 -24.04 -13.73 -27.21
C HIS A 66 -25.05 -14.82 -26.82
N LEU A 67 -25.14 -15.10 -25.52
CA LEU A 67 -25.99 -16.17 -24.96
C LEU A 67 -27.28 -15.67 -24.30
N TYR A 68 -27.43 -14.36 -24.12
CA TYR A 68 -28.55 -13.74 -23.42
C TYR A 68 -29.17 -12.62 -24.26
N LYS A 69 -30.50 -12.54 -24.31
CA LYS A 69 -31.22 -11.48 -25.02
C LYS A 69 -31.44 -10.27 -24.08
N ASN A 70 -31.44 -9.07 -24.66
CA ASN A 70 -31.88 -7.82 -24.05
C ASN A 70 -31.08 -7.30 -22.83
N LYS A 71 -29.77 -7.04 -23.00
CA LYS A 71 -29.07 -6.04 -22.18
C LYS A 71 -28.59 -4.88 -23.05
N GLY A 72 -29.19 -3.71 -22.88
CA GLY A 72 -29.09 -2.60 -23.84
C GLY A 72 -28.08 -1.52 -23.48
N ASN A 73 -26.81 -1.71 -23.84
CA ASN A 73 -25.93 -0.62 -24.31
C ASN A 73 -24.75 -1.21 -25.10
N ARG A 74 -24.16 -0.51 -26.06
CA ARG A 74 -23.00 -0.99 -26.84
C ARG A 74 -21.71 -1.15 -26.00
N SER A 75 -21.70 -0.65 -24.77
CA SER A 75 -20.65 -0.90 -23.76
C SER A 75 -20.78 -2.25 -23.03
N ASP A 76 -21.97 -2.85 -23.00
CA ASP A 76 -22.29 -4.01 -22.17
C ASP A 76 -22.06 -5.33 -22.91
N ILE A 77 -20.86 -5.49 -23.48
CA ILE A 77 -20.48 -6.69 -24.22
C ILE A 77 -20.23 -7.84 -23.24
N ILE A 78 -21.24 -8.71 -23.06
CA ILE A 78 -21.04 -10.02 -22.44
C ILE A 78 -20.32 -10.91 -23.46
N ILE A 79 -18.99 -10.99 -23.33
CA ILE A 79 -18.12 -11.87 -24.09
C ILE A 79 -18.22 -13.29 -23.51
N VAL A 80 -18.91 -14.19 -24.23
CA VAL A 80 -18.72 -15.64 -24.08
C VAL A 80 -18.07 -16.19 -25.36
N GLY A 81 -16.86 -15.70 -25.60
CA GLY A 81 -15.89 -16.22 -26.56
C GLY A 81 -14.52 -16.07 -25.93
N TYR A 82 -14.08 -17.13 -25.23
CA TYR A 82 -12.74 -17.34 -24.68
C TYR A 82 -11.95 -16.18 -24.04
N HIS A 83 -12.62 -15.16 -23.51
CA HIS A 83 -11.97 -14.09 -22.74
C HIS A 83 -12.72 -13.82 -21.43
N PHE A 84 -12.65 -14.80 -20.50
CA PHE A 84 -13.46 -14.82 -19.28
C PHE A 84 -12.91 -13.84 -18.21
N CYS A 85 -13.13 -12.55 -18.43
CA CYS A 85 -12.99 -11.53 -17.39
C CYS A 85 -13.98 -11.81 -16.25
N LEU A 86 -13.48 -11.94 -15.02
CA LEU A 86 -14.33 -11.90 -13.84
C LEU A 86 -14.89 -10.47 -13.66
N LEU A 87 -16.21 -10.33 -13.55
CA LEU A 87 -16.87 -9.02 -13.48
C LEU A 87 -16.68 -8.36 -12.10
N LEU A 88 -15.61 -7.57 -11.97
CA LEU A 88 -15.51 -6.51 -10.96
C LEU A 88 -16.03 -5.21 -11.56
N THR A 89 -17.20 -4.76 -11.12
CA THR A 89 -17.86 -3.54 -11.63
C THR A 89 -17.29 -2.26 -11.02
N CYS A 90 -16.22 -1.73 -11.61
CA CYS A 90 -15.87 -0.30 -11.59
C CYS A 90 -15.05 0.06 -12.84
N ASN A 91 -15.42 1.16 -13.51
CA ASN A 91 -14.87 1.54 -14.82
C ASN A 91 -13.46 2.17 -14.73
N GLY A 92 -12.59 1.90 -15.72
CA GLY A 92 -11.47 2.81 -16.05
C GLY A 92 -10.12 2.17 -16.42
N LEU A 93 -9.96 1.84 -17.71
CA LEU A 93 -8.69 1.62 -18.46
C LEU A 93 -7.67 0.55 -18.00
N TYR A 94 -7.44 -0.37 -18.93
CA TYR A 94 -6.47 -1.46 -19.00
C TYR A 94 -4.99 -1.11 -18.72
N ARG A 95 -4.28 -1.97 -17.97
CA ARG A 95 -3.48 -3.10 -18.52
C ARG A 95 -2.78 -3.84 -17.36
N TYR A 96 -2.91 -5.17 -17.30
CA TYR A 96 -2.16 -6.02 -16.35
C TYR A 96 -1.68 -7.32 -17.01
N LYS A 97 -0.46 -7.75 -16.66
CA LYS A 97 -0.04 -9.16 -16.77
C LYS A 97 -0.56 -9.89 -15.53
N THR A 98 -1.31 -10.97 -15.70
CA THR A 98 -1.80 -11.81 -14.60
C THR A 98 -0.89 -13.01 -14.38
N ALA A 99 -0.43 -13.19 -13.14
CA ALA A 99 0.04 -14.49 -12.65
C ALA A 99 -1.16 -15.27 -12.08
N VAL A 100 -1.15 -16.60 -12.22
CA VAL A 100 -2.17 -17.52 -11.70
C VAL A 100 -1.48 -18.50 -10.75
N PHE A 101 -2.21 -19.03 -9.78
CA PHE A 101 -1.71 -20.01 -8.80
C PHE A 101 -2.58 -21.27 -8.80
N PRO A 102 -2.02 -22.45 -8.48
CA PRO A 102 -2.72 -23.72 -8.64
C PRO A 102 -3.74 -24.00 -7.52
N LEU A 103 -4.85 -24.64 -7.91
CA LEU A 103 -5.70 -25.41 -7.01
C LEU A 103 -5.42 -26.90 -7.27
N HIS A 104 -5.11 -27.67 -6.23
CA HIS A 104 -4.96 -29.11 -6.34
C HIS A 104 -6.31 -29.85 -6.16
N HIS A 105 -6.36 -31.10 -6.61
CA HIS A 105 -7.58 -31.88 -6.73
C HIS A 105 -8.33 -32.17 -5.40
N SER A 106 -9.59 -32.57 -5.55
CA SER A 106 -10.47 -33.25 -4.57
C SER A 106 -11.10 -32.43 -3.42
N THR A 107 -11.98 -31.49 -3.76
CA THR A 107 -13.09 -31.05 -2.89
C THR A 107 -14.38 -30.83 -3.69
N PRO A 108 -15.54 -31.42 -3.32
CA PRO A 108 -16.85 -31.03 -3.85
C PRO A 108 -17.20 -29.59 -3.45
N LEU A 109 -17.73 -28.79 -4.39
CA LEU A 109 -17.90 -27.34 -4.19
C LEU A 109 -19.12 -26.94 -3.34
N GLU A 110 -20.06 -27.85 -3.09
CA GLU A 110 -21.33 -27.54 -2.41
C GLU A 110 -21.18 -27.22 -0.91
N THR A 111 -20.16 -27.77 -0.24
CA THR A 111 -19.97 -27.61 1.21
C THR A 111 -19.46 -26.23 1.62
N LEU A 112 -19.02 -25.41 0.66
CA LEU A 112 -18.39 -24.10 0.90
C LEU A 112 -19.37 -22.90 0.86
N LEU A 113 -20.68 -23.15 0.68
CA LEU A 113 -21.71 -22.12 0.47
C LEU A 113 -22.76 -22.01 1.60
N ARG A 114 -22.50 -22.59 2.78
CA ARG A 114 -23.36 -22.47 3.97
C ARG A 114 -22.62 -21.95 5.21
N GLU A 115 -22.09 -20.73 5.16
CA GLU A 115 -22.02 -19.83 6.34
C GLU A 115 -21.66 -18.37 6.00
N SER A 116 -22.52 -17.69 5.24
CA SER A 116 -22.64 -16.22 5.35
C SER A 116 -24.00 -15.73 4.86
N ARG A 117 -24.82 -15.25 5.79
CA ARG A 117 -25.77 -14.19 5.52
C ARG A 117 -25.57 -13.17 6.64
N TRP A 118 -24.87 -12.05 6.41
CA TRP A 118 -24.75 -11.34 5.13
C TRP A 118 -23.48 -10.42 5.01
N CYS A 119 -23.54 -9.20 4.42
CA CYS A 119 -22.42 -8.31 3.98
C CYS A 119 -22.19 -6.89 4.64
N GLY A 120 -22.80 -5.67 4.48
CA GLY A 120 -23.98 -4.99 3.86
C GLY A 120 -24.18 -5.06 2.32
N ILE A 121 -25.33 -4.80 1.69
CA ILE A 121 -26.70 -4.35 2.08
C ILE A 121 -27.60 -5.47 2.64
N CYS A 122 -27.60 -6.64 2.00
CA CYS A 122 -27.27 -7.91 2.64
C CYS A 122 -26.41 -7.64 3.91
N ARG A 123 -26.87 -7.65 5.19
CA ARG A 123 -26.16 -7.17 6.43
C ARG A 123 -25.09 -8.08 7.15
N THR A 124 -23.78 -7.77 7.10
CA THR A 124 -22.61 -8.26 7.94
C THR A 124 -22.33 -9.78 8.13
N PRO A 125 -21.06 -10.25 8.29
CA PRO A 125 -19.72 -9.60 8.24
C PRO A 125 -18.70 -10.27 7.26
N CYS A 126 -17.40 -9.88 7.26
CA CYS A 126 -16.31 -10.52 6.47
C CYS A 126 -14.92 -10.49 7.15
N ILE A 127 -14.19 -11.61 7.18
CA ILE A 127 -12.76 -11.69 7.53
C ILE A 127 -11.92 -11.71 6.24
N CYS A 128 -11.08 -10.71 6.02
CA CYS A 128 -10.19 -10.64 4.85
C CYS A 128 -8.71 -10.78 5.25
N ILE A 129 -8.28 -12.01 5.51
CA ILE A 129 -6.86 -12.32 5.74
C ILE A 129 -6.14 -12.29 4.39
N ARG A 130 -5.30 -11.28 4.17
CA ARG A 130 -4.28 -11.28 3.12
C ARG A 130 -2.91 -11.48 3.75
N ASN A 131 -2.08 -12.29 3.09
CA ASN A 131 -0.67 -12.55 3.40
C ASN A 131 -0.41 -13.23 4.76
N ILE A 132 -0.77 -14.50 4.89
CA ILE A 132 0.00 -15.45 5.72
C ILE A 132 1.20 -15.92 4.88
N PRO A 133 2.44 -15.96 5.40
CA PRO A 133 3.58 -16.51 4.67
C PRO A 133 3.42 -18.03 4.47
N LEU A 134 3.84 -18.53 3.30
CA LEU A 134 3.50 -19.86 2.79
C LEU A 134 3.79 -21.03 3.76
N LYS A 135 4.81 -20.90 4.63
CA LYS A 135 5.16 -21.92 5.62
C LYS A 135 4.24 -21.99 6.84
N LEU A 136 3.51 -20.92 7.20
CA LEU A 136 2.57 -20.96 8.33
C LEU A 136 1.23 -21.61 7.94
N VAL A 137 0.79 -21.42 6.68
CA VAL A 137 -0.43 -22.05 6.16
C VAL A 137 -0.32 -23.57 6.25
N HIS A 138 0.81 -24.13 5.84
CA HIS A 138 1.03 -25.59 5.84
C HIS A 138 0.84 -26.24 7.21
N HIS A 139 1.30 -25.59 8.29
CA HIS A 139 1.22 -26.18 9.63
C HIS A 139 -0.21 -26.10 10.22
N CYS A 140 -0.84 -24.92 10.16
CA CYS A 140 -2.23 -24.78 10.64
C CYS A 140 -3.21 -25.66 9.84
N PHE A 141 -3.07 -25.70 8.51
CA PHE A 141 -4.02 -26.42 7.65
C PHE A 141 -3.94 -27.95 7.83
N ILE A 142 -2.74 -28.50 8.09
CA ILE A 142 -2.58 -29.93 8.46
C ILE A 142 -3.25 -30.19 9.81
N THR A 143 -2.98 -29.39 10.85
CA THR A 143 -3.59 -29.62 12.18
C THR A 143 -5.13 -29.54 12.16
N THR A 144 -5.72 -28.66 11.34
CA THR A 144 -7.19 -28.62 11.19
C THR A 144 -7.73 -29.74 10.30
N LEU A 145 -6.99 -30.18 9.27
CA LEU A 145 -7.41 -31.32 8.44
C LEU A 145 -7.39 -32.64 9.24
N GLU A 146 -6.41 -32.86 10.11
CA GLU A 146 -6.37 -34.06 10.95
C GLU A 146 -7.51 -34.08 11.99
N LEU A 147 -7.75 -32.95 12.66
CA LEU A 147 -8.90 -32.78 13.57
C LEU A 147 -10.26 -32.98 12.86
N ILE A 148 -10.45 -32.40 11.67
CA ILE A 148 -11.70 -32.52 10.92
C ILE A 148 -11.85 -33.94 10.34
N SER A 149 -10.76 -34.57 9.88
CA SER A 149 -10.77 -35.96 9.40
C SER A 149 -11.12 -36.96 10.50
N MET A 150 -10.62 -36.76 11.74
CA MET A 150 -11.05 -37.54 12.90
C MET A 150 -12.55 -37.37 13.19
N VAL A 151 -13.06 -36.13 13.20
CA VAL A 151 -14.46 -35.83 13.51
C VAL A 151 -15.43 -36.35 12.44
N CYS A 152 -15.07 -36.31 11.16
CA CYS A 152 -15.94 -36.69 10.06
C CYS A 152 -16.07 -38.20 9.78
N ARG A 153 -15.32 -39.08 10.45
CA ARG A 153 -15.36 -40.54 10.20
C ARG A 153 -16.08 -41.41 11.23
N PHE A 154 -16.56 -40.87 12.35
CA PHE A 154 -17.18 -41.68 13.43
C PHE A 154 -18.62 -41.28 13.80
N ARG A 155 -19.56 -41.69 12.93
CA ARG A 155 -20.87 -42.25 13.32
C ARG A 155 -20.97 -43.58 12.55
N THR A 156 -20.91 -44.77 13.16
CA THR A 156 -21.51 -45.18 14.43
C THR A 156 -20.68 -46.21 15.22
N LEU A 157 -20.24 -45.86 16.44
CA LEU A 157 -20.36 -46.69 17.66
C LEU A 157 -19.88 -45.86 18.86
N LYS A 158 -20.55 -45.96 20.02
CA LYS A 158 -20.09 -45.35 21.28
C LYS A 158 -19.39 -46.39 22.17
N ALA A 159 -18.59 -45.90 23.12
CA ALA A 159 -18.22 -46.55 24.39
C ALA A 159 -17.07 -47.59 24.48
N VAL A 160 -16.24 -47.83 23.44
CA VAL A 160 -15.05 -48.73 23.61
C VAL A 160 -13.69 -48.08 23.25
N LEU A 161 -13.61 -47.17 22.27
CA LEU A 161 -12.31 -46.74 21.74
C LEU A 161 -11.54 -45.69 22.58
N PHE A 162 -12.11 -45.21 23.69
CA PHE A 162 -11.50 -44.12 24.48
C PHE A 162 -10.42 -44.58 25.47
N THR A 163 -10.33 -45.87 25.76
CA THR A 163 -9.36 -46.46 26.72
C THR A 163 -8.05 -46.93 26.09
N VAL A 164 -7.98 -47.03 24.75
CA VAL A 164 -6.79 -47.56 24.03
C VAL A 164 -5.87 -46.44 23.54
N MET A 165 -6.44 -45.30 23.11
CA MET A 165 -5.70 -44.17 22.54
C MET A 165 -4.85 -43.37 23.55
N SER A 166 -5.11 -43.52 24.85
CA SER A 166 -4.40 -42.83 25.94
C SER A 166 -3.11 -43.53 26.39
N VAL A 167 -2.91 -44.81 26.03
CA VAL A 167 -1.75 -45.61 26.48
C VAL A 167 -0.58 -45.53 25.48
N GLY A 168 -0.88 -45.60 24.17
CA GLY A 168 0.15 -45.63 23.12
C GLY A 168 0.99 -44.35 23.02
N THR A 169 0.40 -43.18 23.32
CA THR A 169 1.09 -41.88 23.26
C THR A 169 2.07 -41.65 24.42
N LEU A 170 1.84 -42.25 25.59
CA LEU A 170 2.80 -42.23 26.70
C LEU A 170 4.02 -43.12 26.41
N ALA A 171 3.79 -44.32 25.86
CA ALA A 171 4.86 -45.26 25.53
C ALA A 171 5.85 -44.70 24.50
N PHE A 172 5.36 -43.97 23.49
CA PHE A 172 6.21 -43.43 22.43
C PHE A 172 7.12 -42.26 22.91
N LEU A 173 6.67 -41.47 23.88
CA LEU A 173 7.48 -40.39 24.47
C LEU A 173 8.63 -40.92 25.33
N LEU A 174 8.41 -42.01 26.07
CA LEU A 174 9.44 -42.65 26.91
C LEU A 174 10.58 -43.29 26.11
N ILE A 175 10.32 -43.72 24.86
CA ILE A 175 11.35 -44.29 23.99
C ILE A 175 12.29 -43.22 23.43
N ILE A 176 11.77 -42.02 23.10
CA ILE A 176 12.57 -40.96 22.47
C ILE A 176 13.52 -40.27 23.46
N GLN A 177 13.20 -40.22 24.76
CA GLN A 177 14.10 -39.59 25.76
C GLN A 177 15.34 -40.42 26.12
N ASN A 178 15.39 -41.72 25.80
CA ASN A 178 16.50 -42.60 26.22
C ASN A 178 17.59 -42.84 25.15
N HIS A 179 17.47 -42.31 23.93
CA HIS A 179 18.37 -42.67 22.82
C HIS A 179 19.48 -41.65 22.49
N HIS A 180 19.71 -40.64 23.34
CA HIS A 180 20.86 -39.73 23.25
C HIS A 180 21.98 -40.13 24.23
N SER A 181 22.67 -41.23 23.93
CA SER A 181 23.95 -41.60 24.54
C SER A 181 24.72 -42.57 23.65
N MET A 182 26.06 -42.51 23.71
CA MET A 182 26.99 -43.55 23.24
C MET A 182 26.96 -43.93 21.74
N ILE A 183 27.51 -43.07 20.88
CA ILE A 183 28.41 -43.55 19.79
C ILE A 183 29.71 -42.76 19.89
N ASN A 184 30.82 -43.45 20.14
CA ASN A 184 32.15 -42.87 20.26
C ASN A 184 33.17 -43.84 19.65
N ILE A 185 33.45 -43.69 18.35
CA ILE A 185 34.43 -44.50 17.61
C ILE A 185 35.31 -43.54 16.79
N SER A 186 36.63 -43.63 16.97
CA SER A 186 37.57 -42.78 16.24
C SER A 186 37.77 -43.27 14.81
N SER A 187 37.75 -42.35 13.85
CA SER A 187 38.47 -42.50 12.58
C SER A 187 39.30 -41.23 12.36
N ARG A 188 40.43 -41.36 11.66
CA ARG A 188 41.46 -40.31 11.59
C ARG A 188 41.00 -39.19 10.66
N LEU A 189 41.18 -37.95 11.11
CA LEU A 189 41.12 -36.74 10.29
C LEU A 189 42.46 -36.02 10.43
N ASP A 190 43.08 -35.69 9.30
CA ASP A 190 44.32 -34.94 9.28
C ASP A 190 44.11 -33.48 9.74
N PRO A 191 45.15 -32.78 10.24
CA PRO A 191 44.98 -31.45 10.83
C PRO A 191 44.57 -30.40 9.79
N ILE A 192 43.29 -30.05 9.74
CA ILE A 192 42.81 -28.86 9.02
C ILE A 192 43.44 -27.62 9.68
N PRO A 193 44.16 -26.75 8.94
CA PRO A 193 44.78 -25.57 9.53
C PRO A 193 43.73 -24.63 10.14
N ILE A 194 43.77 -24.46 11.46
CA ILE A 194 42.89 -23.51 12.16
C ILE A 194 43.38 -22.09 11.90
N THR A 195 43.01 -21.52 10.75
CA THR A 195 43.18 -20.08 10.52
C THR A 195 42.24 -19.33 11.46
N THR A 196 42.77 -18.80 12.55
CA THR A 196 42.07 -17.97 13.53
C THR A 196 41.73 -16.59 12.94
N LYS A 197 40.85 -16.57 11.94
CA LYS A 197 40.23 -15.32 11.48
C LYS A 197 39.51 -14.69 12.66
N ALA A 198 39.93 -13.48 13.02
CA ALA A 198 39.28 -12.69 14.06
C ALA A 198 37.76 -12.61 13.80
N PRO A 199 36.91 -12.57 14.85
CA PRO A 199 35.46 -12.56 14.70
C PRO A 199 35.03 -11.51 13.68
N GLN A 200 34.51 -11.97 12.55
CA GLN A 200 34.06 -11.06 11.50
C GLN A 200 32.96 -10.16 12.08
N PRO A 201 33.01 -8.83 11.86
CA PRO A 201 31.96 -7.95 12.35
C PRO A 201 30.60 -8.44 11.82
N PRO A 202 29.56 -8.48 12.66
CA PRO A 202 28.29 -9.10 12.30
C PRO A 202 27.75 -8.46 11.00
N PRO A 203 27.31 -9.27 10.03
CA PRO A 203 27.10 -8.80 8.65
C PRO A 203 26.11 -7.64 8.63
N GLN A 204 26.58 -6.50 8.10
CA GLN A 204 25.84 -5.24 8.10
C GLN A 204 24.41 -5.41 7.58
N LYS A 205 23.43 -5.17 8.45
CA LYS A 205 22.00 -5.31 8.14
C LYS A 205 21.40 -3.98 7.71
N TYR A 206 20.37 -4.05 6.87
CA TYR A 206 19.74 -2.93 6.18
C TYR A 206 18.24 -2.85 6.45
N LEU A 207 17.70 -1.63 6.49
CA LEU A 207 16.28 -1.34 6.43
C LEU A 207 16.05 -0.23 5.40
N ILE A 208 15.40 -0.60 4.30
CA ILE A 208 15.20 0.23 3.12
C ILE A 208 13.75 0.67 3.07
N TYR A 209 13.48 1.99 3.02
CA TYR A 209 12.18 2.47 2.56
C TYR A 209 12.11 2.27 1.04
N TYR A 210 11.15 1.48 0.56
CA TYR A 210 10.96 1.26 -0.89
C TYR A 210 9.65 1.85 -1.40
N CYS A 211 9.72 2.40 -2.62
CA CYS A 211 8.59 2.88 -3.38
C CYS A 211 8.95 2.86 -4.88
N ASP A 212 8.73 1.71 -5.50
CA ASP A 212 8.94 1.49 -6.93
C ASP A 212 7.64 1.71 -7.74
N LYS A 213 7.66 1.36 -9.03
CA LYS A 213 6.50 1.50 -9.94
C LYS A 213 5.33 0.57 -9.58
N LEU A 214 5.60 -0.59 -8.99
CA LEU A 214 4.58 -1.58 -8.61
C LEU A 214 3.99 -1.29 -7.21
N THR A 215 4.76 -0.63 -6.35
CA THR A 215 4.38 -0.30 -4.97
C THR A 215 3.31 0.79 -4.92
N ARG A 216 2.34 0.62 -4.02
CA ARG A 216 1.39 1.65 -3.61
C ARG A 216 1.96 2.41 -2.42
N CYS A 217 2.49 3.60 -2.64
CA CYS A 217 3.19 4.39 -1.62
C CYS A 217 2.34 5.57 -1.09
N LEU A 218 1.14 5.77 -1.64
CA LEU A 218 0.24 6.90 -1.37
C LEU A 218 0.89 8.27 -1.67
N GLY A 219 0.25 9.35 -1.23
CA GLY A 219 0.68 10.73 -1.53
C GLY A 219 1.97 11.13 -0.83
N TRP A 220 2.60 12.22 -1.26
CA TRP A 220 3.87 12.70 -0.69
C TRP A 220 3.85 12.84 0.84
N GLY A 221 2.77 13.38 1.41
CA GLY A 221 2.63 13.53 2.85
C GLY A 221 2.52 12.20 3.62
N ASP A 222 2.17 11.10 2.97
CA ASP A 222 2.21 9.74 3.52
C ASP A 222 3.63 9.16 3.41
N ARG A 223 4.26 9.32 2.24
CA ARG A 223 5.64 8.87 1.98
C ARG A 223 6.66 9.48 2.94
N GLN A 224 6.53 10.77 3.26
CA GLN A 224 7.35 11.43 4.30
C GLN A 224 7.28 10.67 5.63
N ARG A 225 6.08 10.41 6.17
CA ARG A 225 5.92 9.60 7.39
C ARG A 225 6.50 8.20 7.23
N GLY A 226 6.33 7.60 6.06
CA GLY A 226 6.87 6.28 5.70
C GLY A 226 8.40 6.18 5.80
N ILE A 227 9.09 7.08 5.10
CA ILE A 227 10.55 7.21 5.09
C ILE A 227 11.07 7.39 6.52
N MET A 228 10.47 8.32 7.27
CA MET A 228 10.88 8.64 8.63
C MET A 228 10.66 7.45 9.58
N SER A 229 9.51 6.77 9.47
CA SER A 229 9.23 5.53 10.21
C SER A 229 10.23 4.43 9.93
N ALA A 230 10.62 4.25 8.66
CA ALA A 230 11.65 3.29 8.27
C ALA A 230 13.00 3.66 8.91
N TYR A 231 13.39 4.94 8.91
CA TYR A 231 14.62 5.42 9.57
C TYR A 231 14.60 5.18 11.10
N VAL A 232 13.54 5.54 11.83
CA VAL A 232 13.51 5.30 13.29
C VAL A 232 13.41 3.81 13.64
N MET A 233 12.85 2.97 12.77
CA MET A 233 12.93 1.51 12.96
C MET A 233 14.32 0.96 12.61
N ALA A 234 15.06 1.58 11.68
CA ALA A 234 16.45 1.25 11.41
C ALA A 234 17.32 1.56 12.63
N MET A 235 17.18 2.76 13.21
CA MET A 235 17.77 3.12 14.52
C MET A 235 17.38 2.13 15.62
N ALA A 236 16.09 1.79 15.72
CA ALA A 236 15.58 0.84 16.72
C ALA A 236 16.13 -0.58 16.58
N THR A 237 16.56 -1.00 15.38
CA THR A 237 17.07 -2.36 15.10
C THR A 237 18.56 -2.41 14.77
N ASN A 238 19.29 -1.30 14.97
CA ASN A 238 20.71 -1.14 14.60
C ASN A 238 20.99 -1.47 13.11
N ARG A 239 20.05 -1.15 12.22
CA ARG A 239 20.18 -1.36 10.77
C ARG A 239 20.65 -0.09 10.06
N THR A 240 21.41 -0.29 9.00
CA THR A 240 21.75 0.76 8.02
C THR A 240 20.49 1.19 7.30
N PHE A 241 20.16 2.48 7.34
CA PHE A 241 18.97 3.01 6.67
C PHE A 241 19.26 3.32 5.20
N GLY A 242 18.26 3.12 4.33
CA GLY A 242 18.34 3.53 2.94
C GLY A 242 16.98 3.85 2.31
N ILE A 243 16.99 4.53 1.16
CA ILE A 243 15.78 4.88 0.41
C ILE A 243 15.92 4.43 -1.05
N ILE A 244 14.98 3.62 -1.52
CA ILE A 244 14.78 3.30 -2.94
C ILE A 244 13.38 3.80 -3.34
N MET A 245 13.27 5.08 -3.71
CA MET A 245 12.06 5.67 -4.28
C MET A 245 12.30 6.07 -5.73
N THR A 246 11.71 5.30 -6.65
CA THR A 246 11.81 5.52 -8.11
C THR A 246 10.51 6.01 -8.74
N LYS A 247 9.37 5.84 -8.06
CA LYS A 247 8.05 6.34 -8.48
C LYS A 247 7.73 7.66 -7.75
N PRO A 248 7.13 8.68 -8.39
CA PRO A 248 6.94 8.81 -9.85
C PRO A 248 8.26 9.12 -10.58
N CYS A 249 9.28 9.61 -9.86
CA CYS A 249 10.66 9.71 -10.31
C CYS A 249 11.61 9.65 -9.10
N LEU A 250 12.93 9.60 -9.36
CA LEU A 250 13.98 9.45 -8.35
C LEU A 250 13.95 10.57 -7.29
N LEU A 251 13.92 10.20 -6.01
CA LEU A 251 13.98 11.17 -4.89
C LEU A 251 15.25 12.04 -4.93
N THR A 252 16.36 11.46 -5.41
CA THR A 252 17.68 12.13 -5.56
C THR A 252 17.67 13.33 -6.50
N LYS A 253 16.68 13.47 -7.39
CA LYS A 253 16.50 14.68 -8.20
C LYS A 253 16.21 15.91 -7.32
N PHE A 254 15.51 15.73 -6.18
CA PHE A 254 14.99 16.82 -5.36
C PHE A 254 15.65 16.94 -3.99
N PHE A 255 16.08 15.82 -3.41
CA PHE A 255 16.72 15.78 -2.10
C PHE A 255 18.00 14.96 -2.15
N VAL A 256 19.00 15.40 -1.40
CA VAL A 256 20.25 14.67 -1.17
C VAL A 256 20.43 14.37 0.32
N PRO A 257 21.24 13.37 0.70
CA PRO A 257 21.60 13.12 2.09
C PRO A 257 22.08 14.37 2.84
N ASN A 258 21.69 14.47 4.11
CA ASN A 258 22.25 15.46 5.04
C ASN A 258 23.21 14.82 6.05
N GLN A 259 22.77 14.60 7.30
CA GLN A 259 23.54 13.93 8.34
C GLN A 259 23.44 12.40 8.22
N VAL A 260 22.29 11.91 7.71
CA VAL A 260 22.05 10.50 7.44
C VAL A 260 22.31 10.21 5.96
N ASN A 261 23.34 9.41 5.66
CA ASN A 261 23.50 8.83 4.34
C ASN A 261 22.45 7.73 4.15
N TRP A 262 21.53 7.94 3.21
CA TRP A 262 20.46 6.99 2.83
C TRP A 262 20.60 6.47 1.40
N ASN A 263 21.69 6.81 0.70
CA ASN A 263 21.98 6.26 -0.62
C ASN A 263 22.20 4.74 -0.50
N VAL A 264 21.63 3.98 -1.44
CA VAL A 264 21.72 2.51 -1.43
C VAL A 264 22.57 2.05 -2.60
N ASN A 265 23.70 1.41 -2.29
CA ASN A 265 24.50 0.69 -3.27
C ASN A 265 23.94 -0.72 -3.43
N MET A 266 23.65 -1.13 -4.68
CA MET A 266 23.00 -2.41 -4.96
C MET A 266 23.91 -3.61 -4.69
N SER A 267 25.24 -3.49 -4.91
CA SER A 267 26.17 -4.61 -4.64
C SER A 267 26.14 -5.05 -3.18
N ASP A 268 25.88 -4.11 -2.26
CA ASP A 268 25.89 -4.36 -0.83
C ASP A 268 24.68 -5.16 -0.35
N ILE A 269 23.62 -5.27 -1.16
CA ILE A 269 22.33 -5.88 -0.78
C ILE A 269 21.82 -6.97 -1.74
N GLN A 270 22.23 -6.98 -3.02
CA GLN A 270 21.62 -7.82 -4.07
C GLN A 270 21.76 -9.34 -3.88
N HIS A 271 22.69 -9.79 -3.03
CA HIS A 271 22.93 -11.21 -2.74
C HIS A 271 22.64 -11.58 -1.28
N ARG A 272 21.94 -10.72 -0.52
CA ARG A 272 21.63 -10.95 0.90
C ARG A 272 20.21 -11.47 1.10
N SER A 273 19.93 -12.05 2.28
CA SER A 273 18.58 -12.46 2.63
C SER A 273 17.64 -11.25 2.75
N ALA A 274 16.42 -11.36 2.23
CA ALA A 274 15.49 -10.24 2.12
C ALA A 274 14.08 -10.56 2.66
N GLN A 275 13.44 -9.57 3.29
CA GLN A 275 12.00 -9.57 3.61
C GLN A 275 11.34 -8.29 3.06
N TYR A 276 10.08 -8.40 2.64
CA TYR A 276 9.27 -7.30 2.12
C TYR A 276 8.03 -7.09 2.99
N PHE A 277 7.75 -5.84 3.35
CA PHE A 277 6.62 -5.45 4.20
C PHE A 277 5.86 -4.27 3.59
N ASP A 278 4.57 -4.48 3.30
CA ASP A 278 3.60 -3.40 3.13
C ASP A 278 2.83 -3.21 4.44
N LEU A 279 3.09 -2.10 5.13
CA LEU A 279 2.44 -1.70 6.37
C LEU A 279 1.58 -0.43 6.20
N ASN A 280 1.22 -0.08 4.95
CA ASN A 280 0.33 1.04 4.67
C ASN A 280 -1.02 0.87 5.37
N SER A 281 -1.37 1.83 6.23
CA SER A 281 -2.59 1.82 7.05
C SER A 281 -2.72 0.60 7.98
N ASN A 282 -1.61 -0.09 8.29
CA ASN A 282 -1.63 -1.28 9.13
C ASN A 282 -1.73 -0.90 10.62
N ASP A 283 -2.98 -0.75 11.08
CA ASP A 283 -3.28 -0.34 12.46
C ASP A 283 -3.07 -1.46 13.48
N MET A 284 -3.02 -2.72 13.04
CA MET A 284 -2.63 -3.84 13.90
C MET A 284 -1.13 -3.78 14.24
N PHE A 285 -0.27 -3.61 13.23
CA PHE A 285 1.17 -3.40 13.44
C PHE A 285 1.44 -2.13 14.28
N THR A 286 0.70 -1.05 14.00
CA THR A 286 0.80 0.21 14.77
C THR A 286 0.51 -0.01 16.27
N LYS A 287 -0.39 -0.95 16.61
CA LYS A 287 -0.69 -1.33 18.00
C LYS A 287 0.38 -2.24 18.61
N THR A 288 0.89 -3.23 17.89
CA THR A 288 1.89 -4.19 18.43
C THR A 288 3.30 -3.62 18.58
N LEU A 289 3.61 -2.50 17.91
CA LEU A 289 4.92 -1.83 18.00
C LEU A 289 5.38 -1.50 19.44
N ASN A 290 4.46 -1.39 20.40
CA ASN A 290 4.75 -1.13 21.81
C ASN A 290 5.39 -2.32 22.55
N THR A 291 5.27 -3.55 22.06
CA THR A 291 5.79 -4.77 22.72
C THR A 291 6.55 -5.72 21.78
N VAL A 292 6.33 -5.61 20.46
CA VAL A 292 6.94 -6.51 19.46
C VAL A 292 8.46 -6.52 19.53
N ASN A 293 9.05 -7.68 19.28
CA ASN A 293 10.47 -7.84 19.00
C ASN A 293 10.72 -7.69 17.49
N LEU A 294 11.08 -6.47 17.07
CA LEU A 294 11.42 -6.17 15.68
C LEU A 294 12.63 -6.97 15.19
N GLU A 295 13.64 -7.24 16.02
CA GLU A 295 14.78 -8.08 15.60
C GLU A 295 14.39 -9.53 15.28
N ALA A 296 13.28 -10.06 15.83
CA ALA A 296 12.74 -11.37 15.45
C ALA A 296 11.83 -11.31 14.20
N LEU A 297 11.01 -10.25 14.08
CA LEU A 297 10.16 -10.03 12.91
C LEU A 297 10.99 -9.73 11.66
N PHE A 298 12.02 -8.90 11.82
CA PHE A 298 13.01 -8.51 10.82
C PHE A 298 14.29 -9.34 11.02
N HIS A 299 14.23 -10.63 10.71
CA HIS A 299 15.38 -11.53 10.84
C HIS A 299 16.35 -11.44 9.64
N ALA A 300 15.83 -11.23 8.43
CA ALA A 300 16.62 -11.15 7.20
C ALA A 300 17.58 -9.95 7.18
N ASP A 301 18.62 -10.01 6.36
CA ASP A 301 19.67 -9.00 6.33
C ASP A 301 19.18 -7.68 5.73
N VAL A 302 18.27 -7.73 4.75
CA VAL A 302 17.67 -6.57 4.09
C VAL A 302 16.16 -6.57 4.32
N ILE A 303 15.65 -5.48 4.89
CA ILE A 303 14.20 -5.30 5.08
C ILE A 303 13.74 -4.20 4.15
N TYR A 304 12.92 -4.54 3.16
CA TYR A 304 12.21 -3.59 2.33
C TYR A 304 10.86 -3.27 2.99
N LEU A 305 10.65 -2.01 3.36
CA LEU A 305 9.42 -1.52 3.99
C LEU A 305 8.76 -0.38 3.20
N VAL A 306 7.44 -0.45 3.05
CA VAL A 306 6.58 0.71 2.74
C VAL A 306 5.53 0.90 3.85
N THR A 307 5.29 2.15 4.24
CA THR A 307 4.24 2.54 5.21
C THR A 307 3.87 4.02 5.04
N ASN A 308 2.77 4.45 5.65
CA ASN A 308 2.23 5.81 5.66
C ASN A 308 2.04 6.39 7.08
N ARG A 309 2.33 5.61 8.12
CA ARG A 309 2.23 5.99 9.55
C ARG A 309 3.58 6.56 10.04
N TRP A 310 3.57 7.35 11.10
CA TRP A 310 4.78 7.83 11.81
C TRP A 310 4.88 7.09 13.15
N TYR A 311 5.84 6.19 13.28
CA TYR A 311 5.87 5.16 14.33
C TYR A 311 6.63 5.54 15.61
N ILE A 312 7.10 6.79 15.75
CA ILE A 312 7.94 7.19 16.88
C ILE A 312 7.26 6.97 18.24
N ASN A 313 5.98 7.32 18.39
CA ASN A 313 5.25 7.21 19.66
C ASN A 313 5.13 5.75 20.19
N PRO A 314 4.67 4.75 19.41
CA PRO A 314 4.64 3.37 19.90
C PRO A 314 6.04 2.76 20.07
N LEU A 315 7.04 3.14 19.27
CA LEU A 315 8.42 2.69 19.45
C LEU A 315 9.05 3.20 20.76
N LEU A 316 8.77 4.45 21.16
CA LEU A 316 9.20 5.00 22.45
C LEU A 316 8.52 4.34 23.65
N LYS A 317 7.32 3.77 23.46
CA LYS A 317 6.64 2.95 24.49
C LYS A 317 7.24 1.55 24.63
N ASN A 318 8.02 1.08 23.65
CA ASN A 318 8.65 -0.23 23.68
C ASN A 318 10.00 -0.17 24.43
N SER A 319 10.08 -0.91 25.54
CA SER A 319 11.27 -0.92 26.41
C SER A 319 12.55 -1.36 25.70
N ARG A 320 12.46 -2.16 24.62
CA ARG A 320 13.60 -2.58 23.79
C ARG A 320 14.22 -1.42 23.00
N TYR A 321 13.40 -0.45 22.59
CA TYR A 321 13.78 0.58 21.61
C TYR A 321 13.89 1.98 22.19
N ARG A 322 13.18 2.29 23.29
CA ARG A 322 13.20 3.60 23.94
C ARG A 322 14.62 4.14 24.19
N ARG A 323 15.54 3.29 24.67
CA ARG A 323 16.95 3.67 24.92
C ARG A 323 17.73 4.02 23.64
N LYS A 324 17.45 3.34 22.52
CA LYS A 324 18.05 3.63 21.20
C LYS A 324 17.49 4.92 20.58
N LEU A 325 16.27 5.30 20.97
CA LEU A 325 15.54 6.48 20.48
C LEU A 325 15.48 7.65 21.49
N LYS A 326 16.35 7.64 22.52
CA LYS A 326 16.38 8.62 23.63
C LYS A 326 16.38 10.09 23.14
N ASP A 327 17.04 10.35 22.02
CA ASP A 327 17.18 11.65 21.35
C ASP A 327 15.86 12.24 20.81
N LEU A 328 14.80 11.43 20.81
CA LEU A 328 13.44 11.77 20.39
C LEU A 328 12.41 11.60 21.53
N ASP A 329 12.77 10.91 22.62
CA ASP A 329 11.88 10.52 23.75
C ASP A 329 11.21 11.70 24.47
N ARG A 330 11.78 12.90 24.37
CA ARG A 330 11.28 14.14 25.00
C ARG A 330 10.80 15.18 23.99
N MET A 331 10.65 14.82 22.72
CA MET A 331 10.21 15.72 21.66
C MET A 331 8.72 15.53 21.36
N SER A 332 7.98 16.65 21.23
CA SER A 332 6.62 16.58 20.68
C SER A 332 6.65 16.07 19.24
N TRP A 333 5.53 15.49 18.78
CA TRP A 333 5.38 14.91 17.44
C TRP A 333 5.88 15.83 16.31
N ARG A 334 5.57 17.12 16.38
CA ARG A 334 6.11 18.15 15.46
C ARG A 334 7.63 18.29 15.55
N LYS A 335 8.20 18.34 16.75
CA LYS A 335 9.66 18.53 16.96
C LYS A 335 10.45 17.31 16.51
N SER A 336 10.01 16.09 16.83
CA SER A 336 10.66 14.86 16.35
C SER A 336 10.52 14.69 14.84
N PHE A 337 9.36 15.04 14.26
CA PHE A 337 9.16 15.06 12.82
C PHE A 337 10.12 16.05 12.13
N ALA A 338 10.19 17.29 12.62
CA ALA A 338 11.05 18.32 12.05
C ALA A 338 12.55 17.95 12.14
N LYS A 339 13.01 17.47 13.30
CA LYS A 339 14.40 17.01 13.48
C LYS A 339 14.74 15.90 12.49
N VAL A 340 13.92 14.84 12.40
CA VAL A 340 14.23 13.69 11.54
C VAL A 340 14.20 14.06 10.05
N MET A 341 13.33 14.98 9.61
CA MET A 341 13.38 15.52 8.24
C MET A 341 14.69 16.27 7.97
N ASP A 342 15.10 17.17 8.87
CA ASP A 342 16.33 17.98 8.76
C ASP A 342 17.60 17.11 8.76
N GLN A 343 17.65 16.07 9.60
CA GLN A 343 18.79 15.14 9.65
C GLN A 343 18.93 14.27 8.39
N MET A 344 17.83 13.93 7.70
CA MET A 344 17.87 13.08 6.50
C MET A 344 18.11 13.88 5.21
N PHE A 345 17.55 15.09 5.07
CA PHE A 345 17.41 15.74 3.77
C PHE A 345 17.99 17.15 3.71
N ARG A 346 18.86 17.39 2.71
CA ARG A 346 18.99 18.70 2.07
C ARG A 346 18.25 18.67 0.74
N HIS A 347 17.90 19.82 0.19
CA HIS A 347 17.53 19.91 -1.23
C HIS A 347 18.75 19.65 -2.11
N SER A 348 18.52 19.12 -3.32
CA SER A 348 19.50 19.16 -4.41
C SER A 348 19.69 20.59 -4.93
N ASN A 349 20.77 20.85 -5.68
CA ASN A 349 20.99 22.15 -6.33
C ASN A 349 19.78 22.51 -7.22
N TYR A 350 19.37 21.58 -8.10
CA TYR A 350 18.16 21.69 -8.92
C TYR A 350 16.91 22.14 -8.15
N MET A 351 16.68 21.59 -6.96
CA MET A 351 15.53 21.95 -6.13
C MET A 351 15.72 23.31 -5.44
N ASN A 352 16.94 23.69 -5.04
CA ASN A 352 17.23 25.04 -4.57
C ASN A 352 17.02 26.09 -5.67
N ASP A 353 17.48 25.84 -6.90
CA ASP A 353 17.29 26.75 -8.05
C ASP A 353 15.79 27.00 -8.32
N LYS A 354 14.98 25.93 -8.24
CA LYS A 354 13.52 25.96 -8.36
C LYS A 354 12.83 26.69 -7.20
N ILE A 355 13.35 26.54 -5.97
CA ILE A 355 12.86 27.28 -4.79
C ILE A 355 13.19 28.76 -4.93
N GLU A 356 14.43 29.13 -5.27
CA GLU A 356 14.90 30.52 -5.34
C GLU A 356 14.18 31.29 -6.46
N SER A 357 14.10 30.71 -7.66
CA SER A 357 13.34 31.28 -8.80
C SER A 357 11.83 31.39 -8.54
N THR A 358 11.29 30.59 -7.62
CA THR A 358 9.91 30.74 -7.14
C THR A 358 9.81 31.85 -6.10
N LEU A 359 10.71 31.90 -5.12
CA LEU A 359 10.70 32.90 -4.05
C LEU A 359 10.96 34.32 -4.56
N LYS A 360 11.87 34.52 -5.53
CA LYS A 360 12.10 35.82 -6.19
C LYS A 360 10.82 36.41 -6.80
N ARG A 361 9.90 35.56 -7.29
CA ARG A 361 8.60 35.98 -7.83
C ARG A 361 7.52 36.14 -6.75
N PHE A 362 7.58 35.35 -5.69
CA PHE A 362 6.54 35.29 -4.65
C PHE A 362 6.75 36.33 -3.53
N ILE A 363 8.01 36.67 -3.24
CA ILE A 363 8.45 37.59 -2.18
C ILE A 363 9.55 38.50 -2.78
N PRO A 364 9.18 39.46 -3.66
CA PRO A 364 10.15 40.28 -4.39
C PRO A 364 10.88 41.31 -3.53
N ASN A 365 10.44 41.54 -2.30
CA ASN A 365 11.13 42.37 -1.31
C ASN A 365 10.85 41.88 0.12
N ASN A 366 11.68 42.32 1.06
CA ASN A 366 11.61 41.99 2.49
C ASN A 366 10.32 42.45 3.22
N THR A 367 9.58 43.41 2.67
CA THR A 367 8.27 43.84 3.24
C THR A 367 7.10 42.97 2.80
N THR A 368 7.25 42.22 1.70
CA THR A 368 6.17 41.38 1.15
C THR A 368 5.94 40.16 2.04
N LYS A 369 4.69 39.97 2.46
CA LYS A 369 4.24 38.83 3.27
C LYS A 369 3.43 37.87 2.42
N LEU A 370 3.43 36.58 2.79
CA LEU A 370 2.74 35.54 2.03
C LEU A 370 1.60 34.91 2.85
N VAL A 371 0.37 35.02 2.34
CA VAL A 371 -0.82 34.38 2.91
C VAL A 371 -1.18 33.16 2.09
N CYS A 372 -1.19 31.99 2.74
CA CYS A 372 -1.31 30.71 2.07
C CYS A 372 -2.61 29.97 2.43
N SER A 373 -3.13 29.21 1.48
CA SER A 373 -4.13 28.19 1.72
C SER A 373 -3.80 26.88 1.03
N GLN A 374 -3.85 25.78 1.80
CA GLN A 374 -3.79 24.42 1.29
C GLN A 374 -5.22 23.85 1.30
N ILE A 375 -5.80 23.68 0.11
CA ILE A 375 -7.20 23.28 -0.07
C ILE A 375 -7.23 21.84 -0.60
N ARG A 376 -7.73 20.90 0.21
CA ARG A 376 -7.91 19.49 -0.16
C ARG A 376 -9.41 19.22 -0.29
N LEU A 377 -9.89 19.00 -1.51
CA LEU A 377 -11.25 18.54 -1.77
C LEU A 377 -11.41 17.03 -1.60
N GLY A 378 -10.35 16.24 -1.81
CA GLY A 378 -10.48 14.79 -1.94
C GLY A 378 -10.83 14.39 -3.37
N THR A 379 -11.73 13.42 -3.50
CA THR A 379 -12.32 12.99 -4.78
C THR A 379 -12.93 14.19 -5.51
N ASN A 380 -12.38 14.55 -6.66
CA ASN A 380 -12.81 15.71 -7.44
C ASN A 380 -12.44 15.52 -8.93
N PRO A 381 -12.95 16.32 -9.89
CA PRO A 381 -12.71 16.10 -11.32
C PRO A 381 -11.23 16.07 -11.75
N THR A 382 -10.33 16.72 -11.00
CA THR A 382 -8.89 16.67 -11.27
C THR A 382 -8.23 15.42 -10.70
N ILE A 383 -8.68 14.92 -9.54
CA ILE A 383 -8.23 13.67 -8.92
C ILE A 383 -9.45 12.74 -8.71
N PRO A 384 -9.95 12.08 -9.77
CA PRO A 384 -11.18 11.29 -9.70
C PRO A 384 -11.00 9.97 -8.94
N LEU A 385 -9.78 9.43 -8.90
CA LEU A 385 -9.45 8.15 -8.24
C LEU A 385 -9.13 8.28 -6.74
N ASP A 386 -9.42 9.43 -6.12
CA ASP A 386 -9.23 9.60 -4.68
C ASP A 386 -10.31 8.87 -3.89
N PHE A 387 -9.92 8.25 -2.78
CA PHE A 387 -10.77 7.32 -2.04
C PHE A 387 -11.86 7.99 -1.20
N ARG A 388 -11.74 9.30 -0.91
CA ARG A 388 -12.70 10.05 -0.07
C ARG A 388 -12.75 11.54 -0.43
N VAL A 389 -13.95 12.11 -0.50
CA VAL A 389 -14.16 13.56 -0.38
C VAL A 389 -13.71 14.03 1.01
N ARG A 390 -13.04 15.18 1.07
CA ARG A 390 -12.48 15.82 2.27
C ARG A 390 -13.13 17.17 2.57
N ASN A 391 -13.45 17.95 1.53
CA ASN A 391 -14.22 19.19 1.59
C ASN A 391 -15.05 19.31 0.30
N LYS A 392 -16.23 19.94 0.36
CA LYS A 392 -17.05 20.19 -0.84
C LYS A 392 -16.61 21.51 -1.51
N TYR A 393 -16.63 21.58 -2.84
CA TYR A 393 -16.27 22.81 -3.58
C TYR A 393 -17.07 24.04 -3.12
N SER A 394 -18.38 23.89 -2.86
CA SER A 394 -19.25 24.96 -2.34
C SER A 394 -18.76 25.60 -1.03
N SER A 395 -18.08 24.82 -0.18
CA SER A 395 -17.56 25.29 1.11
C SER A 395 -16.23 26.05 1.02
N VAL A 396 -15.55 26.02 -0.14
CA VAL A 396 -14.30 26.76 -0.39
C VAL A 396 -14.51 28.28 -0.37
N SER A 397 -15.74 28.74 -0.62
CA SER A 397 -16.16 30.15 -0.48
C SER A 397 -15.80 30.77 0.88
N VAL A 398 -15.74 29.96 1.95
CA VAL A 398 -15.34 30.42 3.30
C VAL A 398 -13.83 30.68 3.39
N VAL A 399 -13.01 29.93 2.64
CA VAL A 399 -11.58 30.22 2.48
C VAL A 399 -11.37 31.51 1.69
N TRP A 400 -12.18 31.76 0.66
CA TRP A 400 -12.12 33.02 -0.09
C TRP A 400 -12.46 34.22 0.80
N LYS A 401 -13.53 34.15 1.60
CA LYS A 401 -13.86 35.17 2.61
C LYS A 401 -12.74 35.38 3.64
N PHE A 402 -12.08 34.32 4.08
CA PHE A 402 -10.92 34.43 4.99
C PHE A 402 -9.74 35.17 4.34
N LEU A 403 -9.43 34.84 3.08
CA LEU A 403 -8.29 35.37 2.32
C LEU A 403 -8.50 36.83 1.85
N GLN A 404 -9.73 37.22 1.52
CA GLN A 404 -10.07 38.59 1.10
C GLN A 404 -9.66 39.68 2.10
N ARG A 405 -9.55 39.33 3.39
CA ARG A 405 -9.08 40.23 4.46
C ARG A 405 -7.59 40.64 4.31
N TYR A 406 -6.87 39.99 3.41
CA TYR A 406 -5.47 40.28 3.08
C TYR A 406 -5.30 40.81 1.65
N SER A 407 -6.38 41.27 1.01
CA SER A 407 -6.32 41.86 -0.33
C SER A 407 -5.77 43.30 -0.34
N ASN A 408 -4.47 43.43 -0.10
CA ASN A 408 -3.73 44.70 -0.20
C ASN A 408 -2.28 44.45 -0.65
N SER A 409 -1.56 45.53 -0.98
CA SER A 409 -0.19 45.51 -1.53
C SER A 409 0.86 44.80 -0.66
N THR A 410 0.64 44.69 0.66
CA THR A 410 1.56 44.00 1.59
C THR A 410 1.63 42.49 1.35
N TYR A 411 0.55 41.90 0.82
CA TYR A 411 0.39 40.45 0.80
C TYR A 411 0.31 39.88 -0.61
N LYS A 412 1.11 38.84 -0.87
CA LYS A 412 0.84 37.88 -1.95
C LYS A 412 0.02 36.72 -1.41
N ILE A 413 -0.85 36.17 -2.25
CA ILE A 413 -1.71 35.02 -1.90
C ILE A 413 -1.23 33.78 -2.64
N PHE A 414 -0.99 32.67 -1.93
CA PHE A 414 -0.65 31.38 -2.51
C PHE A 414 -1.74 30.35 -2.23
N VAL A 415 -2.16 29.59 -3.24
CA VAL A 415 -3.17 28.53 -3.10
C VAL A 415 -2.66 27.22 -3.69
N SER A 416 -2.29 26.28 -2.81
CA SER A 416 -2.01 24.89 -3.17
C SER A 416 -3.30 24.08 -3.07
N THR A 417 -3.63 23.28 -4.10
CA THR A 417 -4.89 22.54 -4.15
C THR A 417 -4.82 21.28 -5.01
N ASP A 418 -5.66 20.31 -4.67
CA ASP A 418 -5.88 19.07 -5.42
C ASP A 418 -6.95 19.21 -6.53
N SER A 419 -7.41 20.44 -6.82
CA SER A 419 -8.46 20.69 -7.80
C SER A 419 -8.15 21.88 -8.71
N GLN A 420 -8.11 21.64 -10.02
CA GLN A 420 -7.88 22.68 -11.03
C GLN A 420 -9.00 23.74 -11.00
N THR A 421 -10.24 23.35 -10.73
CA THR A 421 -11.37 24.29 -10.56
C THR A 421 -11.14 25.26 -9.40
N VAL A 422 -10.59 24.79 -8.28
CA VAL A 422 -10.21 25.65 -7.14
C VAL A 422 -9.05 26.57 -7.50
N ARG A 423 -8.03 26.06 -8.21
CA ARG A 423 -6.87 26.87 -8.68
C ARG A 423 -7.31 27.99 -9.63
N MET A 424 -8.20 27.69 -10.59
CA MET A 424 -8.76 28.68 -11.51
C MET A 424 -9.67 29.69 -10.79
N SER A 425 -10.50 29.24 -9.84
CA SER A 425 -11.32 30.12 -8.99
C SER A 425 -10.45 31.10 -8.19
N ALA A 426 -9.37 30.62 -7.57
CA ALA A 426 -8.40 31.46 -6.88
C ALA A 426 -7.73 32.47 -7.82
N LYS A 427 -7.27 32.03 -9.00
CA LYS A 427 -6.64 32.92 -9.99
C LYS A 427 -7.58 34.03 -10.46
N LYS A 428 -8.86 33.74 -10.68
CA LYS A 428 -9.86 34.75 -11.06
C LYS A 428 -10.16 35.73 -9.90
N LEU A 429 -10.30 35.25 -8.67
CA LEU A 429 -10.68 36.08 -7.52
C LEU A 429 -9.55 36.97 -6.98
N PHE A 430 -8.29 36.56 -7.13
CA PHE A 430 -7.14 37.22 -6.52
C PHE A 430 -6.09 37.68 -7.56
N ALA A 431 -6.50 37.91 -8.81
CA ALA A 431 -5.62 38.13 -9.96
C ALA A 431 -4.47 39.15 -9.76
N LYS A 432 -4.69 40.23 -9.00
CA LYS A 432 -3.69 41.28 -8.72
C LYS A 432 -2.56 40.86 -7.76
N GLN A 433 -2.75 39.80 -6.98
CA GLN A 433 -1.90 39.45 -5.83
C GLN A 433 -1.62 37.94 -5.67
N ILE A 434 -2.27 37.09 -6.46
CA ILE A 434 -2.06 35.65 -6.42
C ILE A 434 -0.72 35.26 -7.06
N VAL A 435 -0.05 34.31 -6.43
CA VAL A 435 1.14 33.63 -6.93
C VAL A 435 0.87 32.13 -6.97
N ASP A 436 1.46 31.43 -7.93
CA ASP A 436 1.15 30.04 -8.28
C ASP A 436 2.42 29.34 -8.74
N VAL A 437 2.66 28.11 -8.26
CA VAL A 437 3.71 27.25 -8.80
C VAL A 437 3.15 26.60 -10.06
N GLU A 438 3.92 26.63 -11.15
CA GLU A 438 3.50 26.10 -12.45
C GLU A 438 3.45 24.56 -12.49
N GLY A 439 3.05 23.99 -13.62
CA GLY A 439 2.87 22.55 -13.79
C GLY A 439 1.49 22.02 -13.40
N ALA A 440 1.31 20.72 -13.61
CA ALA A 440 0.05 20.00 -13.45
C ALA A 440 -0.26 19.64 -12.00
N ILE A 441 -1.55 19.52 -11.67
CA ILE A 441 -2.01 18.91 -10.43
C ILE A 441 -2.14 17.40 -10.69
N VAL A 442 -1.30 16.59 -10.07
CA VAL A 442 -1.32 15.11 -10.20
C VAL A 442 -1.42 14.46 -8.82
N HIS A 443 -1.98 13.25 -8.77
CA HIS A 443 -1.88 12.42 -7.58
C HIS A 443 -0.56 11.63 -7.61
N VAL A 444 0.32 11.90 -6.64
CA VAL A 444 1.73 11.42 -6.61
C VAL A 444 1.88 9.89 -6.69
N ASP A 445 0.84 9.12 -6.33
CA ASP A 445 0.86 7.66 -6.42
C ASP A 445 0.15 7.08 -7.66
N SER A 446 -0.53 7.93 -8.45
CA SER A 446 -1.13 7.54 -9.72
C SER A 446 -0.05 7.49 -10.79
N TYR A 447 0.23 6.29 -11.30
CA TYR A 447 1.20 6.05 -12.35
C TYR A 447 0.46 5.54 -13.59
N GLU A 448 0.57 6.30 -14.67
CA GLU A 448 0.10 5.91 -16.01
C GLU A 448 1.34 5.58 -16.85
N PRO A 449 1.49 4.34 -17.38
CA PRO A 449 2.67 3.96 -18.15
C PRO A 449 2.92 4.90 -19.33
N GLY A 450 4.14 5.45 -19.44
CA GLY A 450 4.49 6.42 -20.50
C GLY A 450 4.15 7.87 -20.16
N ARG A 451 3.69 8.17 -18.93
CA ARG A 451 3.49 9.53 -18.40
C ARG A 451 4.41 9.84 -17.20
N ASP A 452 5.53 9.13 -17.10
CA ASP A 452 6.56 9.26 -16.07
C ASP A 452 7.01 10.72 -15.87
N GLU A 453 7.31 11.45 -16.95
CA GLU A 453 7.71 12.85 -16.89
C GLU A 453 6.60 13.76 -16.35
N PHE A 454 5.36 13.58 -16.83
CA PHE A 454 4.19 14.33 -16.35
C PHE A 454 3.92 14.09 -14.85
N ALA A 455 4.01 12.82 -14.41
CA ALA A 455 3.90 12.45 -13.01
C ALA A 455 5.07 13.01 -12.16
N CYS A 456 6.28 13.05 -12.71
CA CYS A 456 7.45 13.65 -12.07
C CYS A 456 7.33 15.18 -11.95
N GLY A 457 6.88 15.88 -12.98
CA GLY A 457 6.67 17.33 -12.97
C GLY A 457 5.53 17.75 -12.03
N GLY A 458 4.45 16.98 -11.96
CA GLY A 458 3.40 17.19 -10.96
C GLY A 458 3.86 16.86 -9.52
N PHE A 459 4.80 15.93 -9.34
CA PHE A 459 5.43 15.68 -8.04
C PHE A 459 6.42 16.81 -7.65
N GLU A 460 7.23 17.31 -8.59
CA GLU A 460 8.06 18.50 -8.41
C GLU A 460 7.23 19.71 -7.98
N LYS A 461 6.10 19.95 -8.64
CA LYS A 461 5.11 20.95 -8.19
C LYS A 461 4.65 20.67 -6.77
N ALA A 462 4.30 19.43 -6.43
CA ALA A 462 3.84 19.09 -5.07
C ALA A 462 4.92 19.31 -4.00
N LEU A 463 6.21 19.11 -4.32
CA LEU A 463 7.33 19.43 -3.43
C LEU A 463 7.48 20.95 -3.24
N LEU A 464 7.44 21.72 -4.33
CA LEU A 464 7.51 23.18 -4.30
C LEU A 464 6.31 23.79 -3.56
N ASP A 465 5.09 23.33 -3.84
CA ASP A 465 3.87 23.70 -3.11
C ASP A 465 4.05 23.49 -1.61
N GLN A 466 4.51 22.30 -1.18
CA GLN A 466 4.70 22.01 0.25
C GLN A 466 5.82 22.88 0.87
N HIS A 467 6.89 23.14 0.13
CA HIS A 467 7.98 24.00 0.58
C HIS A 467 7.51 25.45 0.79
N ILE A 468 6.79 26.03 -0.18
CA ILE A 468 6.19 27.37 -0.05
C ILE A 468 5.20 27.42 1.13
N LEU A 469 4.37 26.39 1.32
CA LEU A 469 3.49 26.25 2.50
C LEU A 469 4.24 26.24 3.84
N SER A 470 5.56 25.99 3.87
CA SER A 470 6.39 26.08 5.08
C SER A 470 6.99 27.49 5.33
N LEU A 471 6.89 28.42 4.37
CA LEU A 471 7.52 29.75 4.43
C LEU A 471 6.55 30.91 4.66
N CYS A 472 5.25 30.70 4.42
CA CYS A 472 4.18 31.70 4.56
C CYS A 472 4.19 32.42 5.92
N ASP A 473 3.57 33.59 6.02
CA ASP A 473 3.39 34.32 7.28
C ASP A 473 2.04 33.99 7.95
N ILE A 474 1.04 33.65 7.13
CA ILE A 474 -0.28 33.16 7.55
C ILE A 474 -0.60 31.93 6.71
N LEU A 475 -1.10 30.85 7.34
CA LEU A 475 -1.34 29.57 6.68
C LEU A 475 -2.69 28.97 7.07
N VAL A 476 -3.56 28.72 6.08
CA VAL A 476 -4.74 27.84 6.20
C VAL A 476 -4.36 26.46 5.65
N ILE A 477 -4.69 25.37 6.35
CA ILE A 477 -4.56 24.00 5.81
C ILE A 477 -5.88 23.21 5.83
N SER A 478 -6.00 22.23 4.96
CA SER A 478 -7.06 21.22 5.04
C SER A 478 -6.60 19.99 5.84
N ARG A 479 -7.54 19.18 6.37
CA ARG A 479 -7.21 17.90 7.04
C ARG A 479 -6.51 16.91 6.09
N GLY A 480 -5.19 16.88 6.11
CA GLY A 480 -4.37 15.90 5.39
C GLY A 480 -2.87 16.08 5.62
N GLY A 481 -2.12 14.98 5.53
CA GLY A 481 -0.68 14.95 5.85
C GLY A 481 0.17 15.95 5.07
N PHE A 482 -0.22 16.31 3.84
CA PHE A 482 0.52 17.29 3.02
C PHE A 482 0.66 18.66 3.71
N GLY A 483 -0.44 19.22 4.23
CA GLY A 483 -0.44 20.49 4.95
C GLY A 483 0.12 20.39 6.37
N PHE A 484 -0.15 19.30 7.09
CA PHE A 484 0.40 19.08 8.43
C PHE A 484 1.93 18.92 8.43
N ASN A 485 2.48 18.14 7.51
CA ASN A 485 3.93 17.97 7.39
C ASN A 485 4.62 19.31 7.04
N ALA A 486 3.98 20.16 6.22
CA ALA A 486 4.45 21.52 5.97
C ALA A 486 4.48 22.36 7.26
N ILE A 487 3.45 22.28 8.11
CA ILE A 487 3.43 22.95 9.43
C ILE A 487 4.57 22.47 10.32
N TYR A 488 4.86 21.17 10.31
CA TYR A 488 5.86 20.62 11.23
C TYR A 488 7.25 21.21 10.99
N VAL A 489 7.66 21.37 9.72
CA VAL A 489 8.95 21.95 9.33
C VAL A 489 8.99 23.50 9.30
N ARG A 490 7.88 24.20 9.60
CA ARG A 490 7.87 25.68 9.69
C ARG A 490 8.83 26.16 10.78
N LYS A 491 9.83 26.96 10.38
CA LYS A 491 10.71 27.71 11.31
C LYS A 491 10.01 28.95 11.91
N LYS A 492 9.13 29.61 11.15
CA LYS A 492 8.32 30.76 11.63
C LYS A 492 7.23 30.30 12.62
N ASN A 493 7.07 31.00 13.74
CA ASN A 493 5.94 30.81 14.68
C ASN A 493 4.70 31.63 14.24
N SER A 494 4.23 31.34 13.04
CA SER A 494 3.12 32.00 12.34
C SER A 494 1.72 31.66 12.87
N SER A 495 0.74 32.51 12.61
CA SER A 495 -0.69 32.16 12.70
C SER A 495 -1.06 31.05 11.72
N VAL A 496 -1.54 29.91 12.25
CA VAL A 496 -2.03 28.76 11.47
C VAL A 496 -3.52 28.56 11.72
N TYR A 497 -4.24 28.16 10.67
CA TYR A 497 -5.67 27.91 10.66
C TYR A 497 -5.97 26.57 9.95
N ILE A 498 -7.09 25.96 10.29
CA ILE A 498 -7.61 24.74 9.65
C ILE A 498 -8.93 25.02 8.94
N PHE A 499 -9.02 24.62 7.68
CA PHE A 499 -10.23 24.56 6.87
C PHE A 499 -10.80 23.14 6.92
N HIS A 500 -11.97 23.01 7.54
CA HIS A 500 -12.73 21.77 7.59
C HIS A 500 -14.22 22.05 7.84
N ASP A 501 -15.10 21.19 7.35
CA ASP A 501 -16.56 21.27 7.53
C ASP A 501 -17.15 22.67 7.23
N GLY A 502 -16.61 23.32 6.19
CA GLY A 502 -17.00 24.66 5.77
C GLY A 502 -16.68 25.78 6.75
N LYS A 503 -15.73 25.58 7.67
CA LYS A 503 -15.28 26.58 8.64
C LYS A 503 -13.75 26.71 8.58
N VAL A 504 -13.25 27.94 8.72
CA VAL A 504 -11.83 28.21 8.93
C VAL A 504 -11.66 28.62 10.40
N LYS A 505 -10.87 27.85 11.16
CA LYS A 505 -10.64 28.05 12.60
C LYS A 505 -9.15 28.16 12.93
N PRO A 506 -8.72 28.89 13.97
CA PRO A 506 -7.34 28.85 14.44
C PRO A 506 -6.89 27.42 14.78
N LEU A 507 -5.60 27.11 14.57
CA LEU A 507 -5.00 25.81 14.84
C LEU A 507 -3.71 25.96 15.65
N ASP A 508 -3.79 25.74 16.97
CA ASP A 508 -2.62 25.56 17.83
C ASP A 508 -2.20 24.08 17.82
N CYS A 509 -1.10 23.76 17.13
CA CYS A 509 -0.58 22.39 17.07
C CYS A 509 0.09 21.87 18.35
N ASN A 510 0.28 22.69 19.39
CA ASN A 510 0.69 22.19 20.69
C ASN A 510 -0.51 21.58 21.44
N LYS A 511 -1.70 22.21 21.30
CA LYS A 511 -2.94 21.82 21.99
C LYS A 511 -3.84 20.88 21.19
N SER A 512 -3.80 20.96 19.85
CA SER A 512 -4.73 20.21 18.99
C SER A 512 -4.25 18.79 18.70
N GLN A 513 -5.04 17.78 19.11
CA GLN A 513 -4.86 16.37 18.73
C GLN A 513 -4.86 16.14 17.20
N LEU A 514 -5.29 17.13 16.39
CA LEU A 514 -5.27 17.03 14.92
C LEU A 514 -3.86 17.15 14.34
N CYS A 515 -2.88 17.60 15.13
CA CYS A 515 -1.48 17.71 14.73
C CYS A 515 -0.63 16.51 15.18
N TYR A 516 -1.26 15.38 15.52
CA TYR A 516 -0.66 14.11 15.97
C TYR A 516 -1.14 12.93 15.08
#